data_AF-A0A968RVC1-F1
#
_entry.id   AF-A0A968RVC1-F1
#
_cell.length_a   1.000
_cell.length_b   1.000
_cell.length_c   1.000
_cell.angle_alpha   90.00
_cell.angle_beta   90.00
_cell.angle_gamma   90.00
#
_symmetry.space_group_name_H-M   'P 1'
#
loop_
_entity.id
_entity.type
_entity.pdbx_description
1 polymer ?
#
loop_
_entity_poly.entity_id
_entity_poly.type
_entity_poly.pdbx_seq_one_letter_code
_entity_poly.pdbx_strand_id
1 'polypeptide(L)' 'MQQGTAHIACDPNSQSEIVLPVFDNTQNLIAVLDIDSTLQSSFDEIDQQYLEIMLERHFTQSALTTYSLS' A
#
# COMPACT_ATOMS: atom_id res chain seq x y z
N MET A 1 -17.07 -12.72 -8.44
CA MET A 1 -16.83 -11.61 -7.49
C MET A 1 -17.32 -10.34 -8.17
N GLN A 2 -18.22 -9.57 -7.54
CA GLN A 2 -18.79 -8.36 -8.14
C GLN A 2 -17.88 -7.17 -7.82
N GLN A 3 -17.30 -6.57 -8.86
CA GLN A 3 -16.37 -5.46 -8.75
C GLN A 3 -17.14 -4.17 -8.42
N GLY A 4 -16.83 -3.59 -7.26
CA GLY A 4 -17.41 -2.32 -6.84
C GLY A 4 -16.94 -1.19 -7.75
N THR A 5 -17.85 -0.29 -8.10
CA THR A 5 -17.65 0.85 -9.01
C THR A 5 -16.65 1.92 -8.52
N ALA A 6 -15.93 1.64 -7.44
CA ALA A 6 -14.94 2.50 -6.81
C ALA A 6 -13.48 2.07 -7.09
N HIS A 7 -13.26 0.94 -7.76
CA HIS A 7 -11.91 0.46 -8.09
C HIS A 7 -11.51 0.87 -9.52
N ILE A 8 -10.35 1.50 -9.64
CA ILE A 8 -9.64 1.65 -10.92
C ILE A 8 -9.32 0.23 -11.39
N ALA A 9 -9.95 -0.18 -12.49
CA ALA A 9 -10.04 -1.55 -13.04
C ALA A 9 -8.94 -2.56 -12.60
N CYS A 10 -9.29 -3.51 -11.73
CA CYS A 10 -8.51 -4.73 -11.50
C CYS A 10 -8.45 -5.59 -12.80
N ASP A 11 -7.32 -6.25 -13.04
CA ASP A 11 -7.20 -7.26 -14.09
C ASP A 11 -8.26 -8.37 -13.88
N PRO A 12 -9.12 -8.67 -14.87
CA PRO A 12 -10.13 -9.72 -14.76
C PRO A 12 -9.53 -11.12 -14.52
N ASN A 13 -8.22 -11.30 -14.71
CA ASN A 13 -7.49 -12.52 -14.44
C ASN A 13 -6.87 -12.57 -13.05
N SER A 14 -7.08 -11.57 -12.20
CA SER A 14 -6.58 -11.60 -10.82
C SER A 14 -7.15 -12.78 -10.04
N GLN A 15 -6.27 -13.54 -9.39
CA GLN A 15 -6.57 -14.71 -8.56
C GLN A 15 -6.10 -14.54 -7.11
N SER A 16 -5.38 -13.46 -6.79
CA SER A 16 -5.12 -13.01 -5.43
C SER A 16 -4.86 -11.50 -5.40
N GLU A 17 -5.13 -10.87 -4.27
CA GLU A 17 -5.06 -9.41 -4.09
C GLU A 17 -4.59 -9.12 -2.66
N ILE A 18 -3.76 -8.10 -2.49
CA ILE A 18 -3.43 -7.53 -1.17
C ILE A 18 -3.69 -6.02 -1.19
N VAL A 19 -4.46 -5.56 -0.21
CA VAL A 19 -4.92 -4.17 -0.10
C VAL A 19 -4.53 -3.62 1.27
N LEU A 20 -3.66 -2.60 1.31
CA LEU A 20 -3.12 -2.04 2.54
C LEU A 20 -3.34 -0.52 2.63
N PRO A 21 -3.68 0.02 3.82
CA PRO A 21 -3.81 1.46 4.01
C PRO A 21 -2.44 2.15 4.00
N VAL A 22 -2.38 3.35 3.45
CA VAL A 22 -1.19 4.21 3.50
C VAL A 22 -1.51 5.42 4.36
N PHE A 23 -0.75 5.59 5.44
CA PHE A 23 -0.91 6.70 6.38
C PHE A 23 0.24 7.70 6.25
N ASP A 24 -0.06 8.99 6.44
CA ASP A 24 0.98 10.01 6.63
C ASP A 24 1.57 9.97 8.06
N ASN A 25 2.55 10.85 8.31
CA ASN A 25 3.19 11.00 9.62
C ASN A 25 2.27 11.51 10.74
N THR A 26 1.05 11.94 10.42
CA THR A 26 0.02 12.35 11.38
C THR A 26 -1.11 11.32 11.49
N GLN A 27 -0.91 10.11 10.93
CA GLN A 27 -1.88 9.02 10.90
C GLN A 27 -3.16 9.31 10.10
N ASN A 28 -3.14 10.30 9.19
CA ASN A 28 -4.24 10.43 8.23
C ASN A 28 -4.11 9.37 7.14
N LEU A 29 -5.22 8.76 6.75
CA LEU A 29 -5.28 7.89 5.57
C LEU A 29 -5.15 8.76 4.32
N ILE A 30 -4.05 8.58 3.59
CA ILE A 30 -3.73 9.39 2.41
C ILE A 30 -3.86 8.60 1.10
N ALA A 31 -3.78 7.27 1.16
CA ALA A 31 -3.95 6.39 0.01
C ALA A 31 -4.27 4.94 0.45
N VAL A 32 -4.52 4.09 -0.54
CA VAL A 32 -4.62 2.63 -0.40
C VAL A 32 -3.66 2.02 -1.41
N LEU A 33 -2.79 1.12 -0.97
CA LEU A 33 -1.97 0.27 -1.82
C LEU A 33 -2.83 -0.92 -2.25
N ASP A 34 -2.98 -1.12 -3.55
CA ASP A 34 -3.73 -2.21 -4.18
C ASP A 34 -2.77 -2.97 -5.11
N ILE A 35 -2.56 -4.26 -4.84
CA ILE A 35 -1.70 -5.12 -5.65
C ILE A 35 -2.47 -6.40 -5.99
N ASP A 36 -2.67 -6.62 -7.28
CA ASP A 36 -3.25 -7.83 -7.85
C ASP A 36 -2.18 -8.82 -8.36
N SER A 37 -2.56 -10.10 -8.43
CA SER A 37 -1.75 -11.15 -9.05
C SER A 37 -2.64 -12.15 -9.78
N THR A 38 -2.19 -12.61 -10.95
CA THR A 38 -2.85 -13.67 -11.72
C THR A 38 -2.62 -15.08 -11.17
N LEU A 39 -1.72 -15.23 -10.18
CA LEU A 39 -1.45 -16.48 -9.48
C LEU A 39 -2.28 -16.56 -8.18
N GLN A 40 -2.67 -17.77 -7.79
CA GLN A 40 -3.35 -18.01 -6.51
C GLN A 40 -2.37 -17.91 -5.34
N SER A 41 -2.85 -17.41 -4.20
CA SER A 41 -2.07 -17.33 -2.95
C SER A 41 -0.72 -16.65 -3.13
N SER A 42 -0.66 -15.57 -3.91
CA SER A 42 0.60 -14.84 -4.18
C SER A 42 1.09 -14.02 -3.00
N PHE A 43 0.20 -13.75 -2.04
CA PHE A 43 0.47 -12.95 -0.87
C PHE A 43 0.10 -13.74 0.38
N ASP A 44 0.97 -13.68 1.38
CA ASP A 44 0.74 -14.24 2.70
C ASP A 44 1.00 -13.21 3.82
N GLU A 45 1.05 -13.70 5.07
CA GLU A 45 1.29 -12.87 6.25
C GLU A 45 2.68 -12.19 6.23
N ILE A 46 3.68 -12.83 5.62
CA ILE A 46 5.02 -12.27 5.49
C ILE A 46 4.98 -11.09 4.52
N ASP A 47 4.32 -11.25 3.38
CA ASP A 47 4.18 -10.17 2.40
C ASP A 47 3.45 -8.96 3.00
N GLN A 48 2.33 -9.20 3.69
CA GLN A 48 1.60 -8.16 4.39
C GLN A 48 2.50 -7.40 5.37
N GLN A 49 3.19 -8.11 6.26
CA GLN A 49 4.04 -7.50 7.28
C GLN A 49 5.13 -6.63 6.67
N TYR A 50 5.81 -7.11 5.63
CA TYR A 50 6.91 -6.36 5.03
C TYR A 50 6.42 -5.18 4.18
N LEU A 51 5.27 -5.31 3.51
CA LEU A 51 4.64 -4.19 2.80
C LEU A 51 4.21 -3.09 3.77
N GLU A 52 3.58 -3.44 4.91
CA GLU A 52 3.23 -2.48 5.96
C GLU A 52 4.47 -1.73 6.48
N ILE A 53 5.58 -2.43 6.75
CA ILE A 53 6.85 -1.81 7.18
C ILE A 53 7.39 -0.84 6.11
N MET A 54 7.32 -1.22 4.83
CA MET A 54 7.76 -0.33 3.73
C MET A 54 6.88 0.93 3.67
N LEU A 55 5.56 0.78 3.75
CA LEU A 55 4.63 1.90 3.76
C LEU A 55 4.90 2.83 4.94
N GLU A 56 5.06 2.29 6.15
CA GLU A 56 5.39 3.08 7.34
C GLU A 56 6.70 3.85 7.13
N ARG A 57 7.77 3.18 6.69
CA ARG A 57 9.08 3.80 6.51
C ARG A 57 9.08 4.93 5.48
N HIS A 58 8.26 4.85 4.44
CA HIS A 58 8.28 5.84 3.35
C HIS A 58 7.26 6.97 3.50
N PHE A 59 6.13 6.71 4.15
CA PHE A 59 5.03 7.68 4.24
C PHE A 59 4.88 8.34 5.61
N THR A 60 5.54 7.83 6.66
CA THR A 60 5.50 8.42 8.01
C THR A 60 6.72 9.28 8.35
N GLN A 61 7.68 9.43 7.42
CA GLN A 61 8.81 10.32 7.62
C GLN A 61 8.39 11.78 7.42
N SER A 62 8.63 12.63 8.43
CA SER A 62 8.56 14.07 8.25
C SER A 62 9.59 14.52 7.21
N ALA A 63 9.19 15.39 6.27
CA ALA A 63 10.09 15.98 5.28
C ALA A 63 11.36 16.48 5.98
N LEU A 64 12.52 16.00 5.54
CA LEU A 64 13.82 16.26 6.14
C LEU A 64 13.97 17.75 6.47
N THR A 65 14.17 18.04 7.76
CA THR A 65 14.65 19.35 8.22
C THR A 65 15.86 19.72 7.39
N THR A 66 15.73 20.76 6.57
CA THR A 66 16.85 21.32 5.82
C THR A 66 17.91 21.71 6.83
N TYR A 67 19.05 21.02 6.85
CA TYR A 67 20.24 21.53 7.53
C TYR A 67 20.65 22.82 6.81
N SER A 68 20.24 23.96 7.37
CA SER A 68 20.80 25.26 7.01
C SER A 68 22.27 25.24 7.43
N LEU A 69 23.17 25.12 6.45
CA LEU A 69 24.59 25.39 6.67
C LEU A 69 24.71 26.90 6.94
N SER A 70 25.00 27.25 8.20
CA SER A 70 25.57 28.55 8.59
C SER A 70 27.04 28.60 8.27
#